data_AF-A0A834BTG9-F1
#
_entry.id   AF-A0A834BTG9-F1
#
_cell.length_a   1.000
_cell.length_b   1.000
_cell.length_c   1.000
_cell.angle_alpha   90.00
_cell.angle_beta   90.00
_cell.angle_gamma   90.00
#
_symmetry.space_group_name_H-M   'P 1'
#
loop_
_entity.id
_entity.type
_entity.pdbx_description
1 polymer ?
#
loop_
_entity_poly.entity_id
_entity_poly.type
_entity_poly.pdbx_seq_one_letter_code
_entity_poly.pdbx_strand_id
1 'polypeptide(L)'
;MPNLKEMSDSIKTYEPTVPQLVSSKLLACITSIAHIVLGSVYFEDCPVQHYIPIYLIVSGTLFLVAGILTCLPCKRCGEDTESSKLSKFCCALNTLMFIGLVGWFIAGNVWVYSIYEPIYVKNATTTEVYCNKTLYLYAFWTMTITYICICLFLPLALCCCLCACICNKSMFGSFGARVPTNPAPL
;
A
#
# COMPACT_ATOMS: atom_id res chain seq x y z
N MET A 1 20.67 -17.48 22.79
CA MET A 1 20.93 -16.92 21.44
C MET A 1 20.33 -17.90 20.45
N PRO A 2 19.12 -17.64 19.92
CA PRO A 2 18.52 -18.51 18.90
C PRO A 2 19.45 -18.55 17.68
N ASN A 3 19.64 -19.74 17.12
CA ASN A 3 20.62 -19.96 16.06
C ASN A 3 20.19 -19.23 14.79
N LEU A 4 21.14 -18.65 14.04
CA LEU A 4 20.91 -18.04 12.71
C LEU A 4 20.14 -18.96 11.75
N LYS A 5 20.21 -20.28 11.98
CA LYS A 5 19.46 -21.31 11.25
C LYS A 5 17.96 -21.28 11.54
N GLU A 6 17.52 -21.04 12.78
CA GLU A 6 16.09 -20.90 13.13
C GLU A 6 15.47 -19.62 12.54
N MET A 7 16.23 -18.51 12.49
CA MET A 7 15.79 -17.29 11.80
C MET A 7 15.72 -17.49 10.29
N SER A 8 16.68 -18.20 9.68
CA SER A 8 16.64 -18.55 8.25
C SER A 8 15.45 -19.47 7.93
N ASP A 9 15.14 -20.45 8.78
CA ASP A 9 14.04 -21.38 8.56
C ASP A 9 12.67 -20.69 8.73
N SER A 10 12.56 -19.73 9.66
CA SER A 10 11.36 -18.89 9.82
C SER A 10 11.11 -17.98 8.61
N ILE A 11 12.18 -17.45 7.98
CA ILE A 11 12.09 -16.62 6.77
C ILE A 11 11.76 -17.48 5.54
N LYS A 12 12.27 -18.72 5.45
CA LYS A 12 12.01 -19.63 4.32
C LYS A 12 10.56 -20.15 4.29
N THR A 13 9.90 -20.17 5.44
CA THR A 13 8.46 -20.47 5.56
C THR A 13 7.59 -19.24 5.20
N TYR A 14 8.18 -18.04 5.14
CA TYR A 14 7.58 -16.82 4.61
C TYR A 14 7.91 -16.62 3.12
N GLU A 15 8.10 -17.71 2.35
CA GLU A 15 7.76 -17.67 0.93
C GLU A 15 6.23 -17.68 0.86
N PRO A 16 5.55 -16.61 0.40
CA PRO A 16 4.11 -16.62 0.27
C PRO A 16 3.74 -17.80 -0.62
N THR A 17 3.10 -18.81 -0.03
CA THR A 17 2.71 -20.01 -0.76
C THR A 17 1.88 -19.53 -1.95
N VAL A 18 2.14 -19.99 -3.17
CA VAL A 18 1.40 -19.62 -4.39
C VAL A 18 -0.11 -19.34 -4.17
N PRO A 19 -0.86 -20.15 -3.38
CA PRO A 19 -2.24 -19.84 -2.95
C PRO A 19 -2.45 -18.52 -2.17
N GLN A 20 -1.55 -18.11 -1.27
CA GLN A 20 -1.62 -16.82 -0.57
C GLN A 20 -1.44 -15.63 -1.52
N LEU A 21 -0.57 -15.76 -2.53
CA LEU A 21 -0.36 -14.73 -3.54
C LEU A 21 -1.59 -14.60 -4.47
N VAL A 22 -2.18 -15.72 -4.86
CA VAL A 22 -3.43 -15.74 -5.65
C VAL A 22 -4.60 -15.14 -4.86
N SER A 23 -4.73 -15.50 -3.58
CA SER A 23 -5.76 -14.98 -2.69
C SER A 23 -5.69 -13.46 -2.54
N SER A 24 -4.51 -12.91 -2.27
CA SER A 24 -4.33 -11.46 -2.12
C SER A 24 -4.67 -10.69 -3.41
N LYS A 25 -4.30 -11.21 -4.59
CA LYS A 25 -4.66 -10.59 -5.87
C LYS A 25 -6.16 -10.64 -6.14
N LEU A 26 -6.83 -11.76 -5.83
CA LEU A 26 -8.27 -11.89 -6.00
C LEU A 26 -9.04 -10.88 -5.14
N LEU A 27 -8.66 -10.75 -3.86
CA LEU A 27 -9.24 -9.76 -2.95
C LEU A 27 -9.03 -8.33 -3.47
N ALA A 28 -7.84 -8.01 -3.97
CA ALA A 28 -7.56 -6.70 -4.56
C ALA A 28 -8.42 -6.40 -5.81
N CYS A 29 -8.68 -7.40 -6.66
CA CYS A 29 -9.59 -7.25 -7.79
C CYS A 29 -11.02 -7.00 -7.33
N ILE A 30 -11.51 -7.77 -6.35
CA ILE A 30 -12.87 -7.61 -5.82
C ILE A 30 -13.05 -6.22 -5.21
N THR A 31 -12.09 -5.75 -4.41
CA THR A 31 -12.17 -4.40 -3.81
C THR A 31 -12.11 -3.29 -4.85
N SER A 32 -11.30 -3.45 -5.90
CA SER A 32 -11.23 -2.48 -7.01
C SER A 32 -12.56 -2.40 -7.77
N ILE A 33 -13.20 -3.54 -8.04
CA ILE A 33 -14.52 -3.58 -8.69
C ILE A 33 -15.57 -2.95 -7.79
N ALA A 34 -15.59 -3.28 -6.50
CA ALA A 34 -16.54 -2.71 -5.54
C ALA A 34 -16.44 -1.17 -5.46
N HIS A 35 -15.23 -0.61 -5.48
CA HIS A 35 -15.00 0.83 -5.54
C HIS A 35 -15.65 1.49 -6.76
N ILE A 36 -15.44 0.90 -7.95
CA ILE A 36 -15.97 1.43 -9.21
C ILE A 36 -17.50 1.31 -9.23
N VAL A 37 -18.04 0.16 -8.82
CA VAL A 37 -19.50 -0.10 -8.81
C VAL A 37 -20.20 0.81 -7.81
N LEU A 38 -19.73 0.90 -6.57
CA LEU A 38 -20.36 1.74 -5.55
C LEU A 38 -20.23 3.23 -5.91
N GLY A 39 -19.08 3.66 -6.43
CA GLY A 39 -18.90 5.03 -6.88
C GLY A 39 -19.77 5.41 -8.08
N SER A 40 -20.03 4.47 -9.01
CA SER A 40 -20.86 4.74 -10.20
C SER A 40 -22.36 4.61 -9.93
N VAL A 41 -22.80 3.59 -9.18
CA VAL A 41 -24.21 3.36 -8.87
C VAL A 41 -24.77 4.47 -7.98
N TYR A 42 -24.00 4.91 -6.98
CA TYR A 42 -24.43 5.93 -6.02
C TYR A 42 -23.88 7.33 -6.36
N PHE A 43 -23.52 7.58 -7.62
CA PHE A 43 -22.94 8.85 -8.06
C PHE A 43 -23.86 10.06 -7.76
N GLU A 44 -25.16 9.91 -8.01
CA GLU A 44 -26.19 10.95 -7.81
C GLU A 44 -26.84 10.90 -6.41
N ASP A 45 -26.54 9.86 -5.62
CA ASP A 45 -27.18 9.63 -4.31
C ASP A 45 -26.44 10.31 -3.14
N CYS A 46 -25.49 11.20 -3.42
CA CYS A 46 -24.78 12.00 -2.42
C CYS A 46 -24.53 13.46 -2.91
N PRO A 47 -25.60 14.25 -3.09
CA PRO A 47 -25.50 15.63 -3.57
C PRO A 47 -24.66 16.54 -2.65
N VAL A 48 -24.63 16.23 -1.35
CA VAL A 48 -23.84 17.00 -0.37
C VAL A 48 -22.34 17.00 -0.68
N GLN A 49 -21.85 15.93 -1.34
CA GLN A 49 -20.44 15.79 -1.65
C GLN A 49 -20.23 14.86 -2.85
N HIS A 50 -20.39 15.40 -4.05
CA HIS A 50 -20.16 14.71 -5.31
C HIS A 50 -18.72 14.17 -5.47
N TYR A 51 -17.77 14.69 -4.69
CA TYR A 51 -16.38 14.24 -4.70
C TYR A 51 -16.17 12.86 -4.05
N ILE A 52 -17.08 12.38 -3.18
CA ILE A 52 -16.95 11.04 -2.55
C ILE A 52 -17.11 9.90 -3.59
N PRO A 53 -18.18 9.86 -4.40
CA PRO A 53 -18.28 8.87 -5.47
C PRO A 53 -17.12 8.96 -6.47
N ILE A 54 -16.69 10.17 -6.86
CA ILE A 54 -15.54 10.37 -7.75
C ILE A 54 -14.25 9.83 -7.12
N TYR A 55 -14.04 10.06 -5.82
CA TYR A 55 -12.90 9.53 -5.08
C TYR A 55 -12.82 8.01 -5.18
N LEU A 56 -13.96 7.32 -4.97
CA LEU A 56 -14.06 5.86 -5.03
C LEU A 56 -13.77 5.33 -6.43
N ILE A 57 -14.27 5.98 -7.49
CA ILE A 57 -14.01 5.55 -8.87
C ILE A 57 -12.52 5.68 -9.20
N VAL A 58 -11.93 6.85 -8.94
CA VAL A 58 -10.53 7.12 -9.27
C VAL A 58 -9.60 6.21 -8.46
N SER A 59 -9.85 6.04 -7.16
CA SER A 59 -9.05 5.14 -6.33
C SER A 59 -9.15 3.69 -6.81
N GLY A 60 -10.35 3.18 -7.09
CA GLY A 60 -10.56 1.85 -7.63
C GLY A 60 -9.84 1.62 -8.97
N THR A 61 -9.85 2.61 -9.85
CA THR A 61 -9.16 2.54 -11.14
C THR A 61 -7.64 2.54 -10.96
N LEU A 62 -7.13 3.39 -10.07
CA LEU A 62 -5.69 3.44 -9.77
C LEU A 62 -5.19 2.13 -9.16
N PHE A 63 -5.95 1.52 -8.24
CA PHE A 63 -5.62 0.22 -7.67
C PHE A 63 -5.63 -0.90 -8.72
N LEU A 64 -6.60 -0.89 -9.63
CA LEU A 64 -6.67 -1.87 -10.71
C LEU A 64 -5.47 -1.76 -11.65
N VAL A 65 -5.10 -0.54 -12.06
CA VAL A 65 -3.92 -0.31 -12.91
C VAL A 65 -2.63 -0.71 -12.19
N ALA A 66 -2.48 -0.38 -10.91
CA ALA A 66 -1.33 -0.80 -10.10
C ALA A 66 -1.25 -2.34 -9.96
N GLY A 67 -2.40 -3.00 -9.80
CA GLY A 67 -2.50 -4.46 -9.78
C GLY A 67 -2.04 -5.10 -11.09
N ILE A 68 -2.47 -4.55 -12.22
CA ILE A 68 -2.05 -4.97 -13.57
C ILE A 68 -0.54 -4.77 -13.72
N LEU A 69 -0.01 -3.59 -13.40
CA LEU A 69 1.43 -3.30 -13.45
C LEU A 69 2.27 -4.30 -12.65
N THR A 70 1.76 -4.76 -11.50
CA THR A 70 2.41 -5.77 -10.66
C THR A 70 2.36 -7.18 -11.27
N CYS A 71 1.38 -7.46 -12.13
CA CYS A 71 1.30 -8.72 -12.87
C CYS A 71 2.15 -8.72 -14.14
N LEU A 72 2.48 -7.55 -14.68
CA LEU A 72 3.42 -7.45 -15.80
C LEU A 72 4.85 -7.74 -15.30
N PRO A 73 5.64 -8.56 -16.03
CA PRO A 73 7.04 -8.78 -15.73
C PRO A 73 7.88 -7.57 -16.15
N CYS A 74 7.68 -6.43 -15.48
CA CYS A 74 8.57 -5.29 -15.63
C CYS A 74 9.90 -5.66 -14.98
N LYS A 75 10.95 -5.86 -15.81
CA LYS A 75 12.33 -6.05 -15.32
C LYS A 75 12.65 -4.96 -14.29
N ARG A 76 13.17 -5.40 -13.13
CA ARG A 76 13.60 -4.54 -12.02
C ARG A 76 14.45 -3.40 -12.58
N CYS A 77 14.11 -2.15 -12.24
CA CYS A 77 14.80 -0.97 -12.76
C CYS A 77 16.28 -1.08 -12.36
N GLY A 78 17.17 -1.45 -13.29
CA GLY A 78 18.59 -1.66 -12.98
C GLY A 78 19.42 -2.57 -13.90
N GLU A 79 18.86 -3.28 -14.89
CA GLU A 79 19.68 -4.05 -15.84
C GLU A 79 19.65 -3.46 -17.25
N ASP A 80 20.81 -2.92 -17.64
CA ASP A 80 21.10 -2.28 -18.91
C ASP A 80 21.15 -3.29 -20.06
N THR A 81 20.06 -3.48 -20.81
CA THR A 81 20.13 -4.00 -22.19
C THR A 81 18.85 -3.66 -22.97
N GLU A 82 18.96 -2.74 -23.93
CA GLU A 82 18.22 -2.59 -25.21
C GLU A 82 16.68 -2.80 -25.32
N SER A 83 15.96 -3.06 -24.23
CA SER A 83 14.48 -2.98 -24.12
C SER A 83 14.08 -1.81 -23.22
N SER A 84 14.75 -0.66 -23.42
CA SER A 84 14.98 0.36 -22.40
C SER A 84 13.83 1.35 -22.19
N LYS A 85 12.94 1.55 -23.16
CA LYS A 85 11.83 2.52 -23.04
C LYS A 85 10.66 1.97 -22.24
N LEU A 86 10.26 0.72 -22.48
CA LEU A 86 9.11 0.11 -21.82
C LEU A 86 9.35 -0.12 -20.32
N SER A 87 10.55 -0.56 -19.94
CA SER A 87 10.93 -0.76 -18.53
C SER A 87 10.98 0.58 -17.78
N LYS A 88 11.62 1.60 -18.35
CA LYS A 88 11.65 2.96 -17.77
C LYS A 88 10.25 3.55 -17.65
N PHE A 89 9.41 3.34 -18.67
CA PHE A 89 8.01 3.77 -18.65
C PHE A 89 7.21 3.07 -17.55
N CYS A 90 7.35 1.75 -17.39
CA CYS A 90 6.71 1.00 -16.30
C CYS A 90 7.18 1.49 -14.92
N CYS A 91 8.47 1.76 -14.76
CA CYS A 91 9.04 2.31 -13.53
C CYS A 91 8.45 3.69 -13.21
N ALA A 92 8.45 4.59 -14.20
CA ALA A 92 7.92 5.94 -14.08
C ALA A 92 6.41 5.93 -13.79
N LEU A 93 5.64 5.09 -14.48
CA LEU A 93 4.22 4.90 -14.21
C LEU A 93 4.00 4.40 -12.79
N ASN A 94 4.72 3.38 -12.35
CA ASN A 94 4.58 2.86 -10.99
C ASN A 94 4.84 3.95 -9.94
N THR A 95 5.93 4.71 -10.08
CA THR A 95 6.23 5.84 -9.19
C THR A 95 5.14 6.92 -9.22
N LEU A 96 4.68 7.29 -10.43
CA LEU A 96 3.61 8.27 -10.59
C LEU A 96 2.30 7.81 -9.95
N MET A 97 1.98 6.52 -10.08
CA MET A 97 0.81 5.89 -9.47
C MET A 97 0.89 5.94 -7.95
N PHE A 98 2.05 5.63 -7.35
CA PHE A 98 2.23 5.76 -5.90
C PHE A 98 2.03 7.19 -5.40
N ILE A 99 2.62 8.18 -6.09
CA ILE A 99 2.47 9.59 -5.73
C ILE A 99 1.00 10.01 -5.87
N GLY A 100 0.36 9.63 -6.98
CA GLY A 100 -1.05 9.91 -7.24
C GLY A 100 -1.97 9.30 -6.19
N LEU A 101 -1.73 8.04 -5.82
CA LEU A 101 -2.49 7.34 -4.77
C LEU A 101 -2.34 8.02 -3.41
N VAL A 102 -1.14 8.44 -3.03
CA VAL A 102 -0.92 9.15 -1.75
C VAL A 102 -1.63 10.50 -1.76
N GLY A 103 -1.48 11.30 -2.82
CA GLY A 103 -2.15 12.60 -2.93
C GLY A 103 -3.67 12.46 -2.95
N TRP A 104 -4.19 11.48 -3.69
CA TRP A 104 -5.61 11.19 -3.77
C TRP A 104 -6.17 10.70 -2.43
N PHE A 105 -5.45 9.83 -1.72
CA PHE A 105 -5.82 9.39 -0.38
C PHE A 105 -5.99 10.57 0.58
N ILE A 106 -5.06 11.54 0.57
CA ILE A 106 -5.17 12.75 1.39
C ILE A 106 -6.44 13.55 1.01
N ALA A 107 -6.69 13.76 -0.29
CA ALA A 107 -7.90 14.45 -0.75
C ALA A 107 -9.19 13.73 -0.32
N GLY A 108 -9.22 12.40 -0.44
CA GLY A 108 -10.33 11.58 0.03
C GLY A 108 -10.60 11.74 1.52
N ASN A 109 -9.55 11.86 2.34
CA ASN A 109 -9.72 12.08 3.78
C ASN A 109 -10.42 13.40 4.03
N VAL A 110 -9.99 14.47 3.36
CA VAL A 110 -10.65 15.77 3.46
C VAL A 110 -12.12 15.67 3.06
N TRP A 111 -12.44 14.99 1.95
CA TRP A 111 -13.83 14.90 1.48
C TRP A 111 -14.74 14.07 2.37
N VAL A 112 -14.25 12.95 2.91
CA VAL A 112 -15.02 12.06 3.79
C VAL A 112 -15.19 12.71 5.17
N TYR A 113 -14.13 13.25 5.76
CA TYR A 113 -14.21 13.86 7.10
C TYR A 113 -14.89 15.24 7.10
N SER A 114 -14.90 15.97 5.98
CA SER A 114 -15.58 17.27 5.90
C SER A 114 -17.09 17.18 6.10
N ILE A 115 -17.70 16.01 5.86
CA ILE A 115 -19.13 15.79 6.03
C ILE A 115 -19.43 14.81 7.17
N TYR A 116 -18.50 14.66 8.12
CA TYR A 116 -18.65 13.73 9.24
C TYR A 116 -19.96 14.01 10.00
N GLU A 117 -20.78 12.97 10.14
CA GLU A 117 -22.22 13.01 10.49
C GLU A 117 -23.15 13.54 9.37
N PRO A 118 -23.16 12.91 8.18
CA PRO A 118 -24.04 13.34 7.09
C PRO A 118 -25.51 12.97 7.37
N ILE A 119 -26.43 13.72 6.78
CA ILE A 119 -27.87 13.47 6.90
C ILE A 119 -28.24 12.30 5.98
N TYR A 120 -28.55 11.15 6.59
CA TYR A 120 -28.95 9.93 5.86
C TYR A 120 -30.43 9.88 5.47
N VAL A 121 -31.22 10.90 5.81
CA VAL A 121 -32.66 10.94 5.58
C VAL A 121 -32.98 11.87 4.41
N LYS A 122 -33.61 11.32 3.38
CA LYS A 122 -34.07 12.08 2.21
C LYS A 122 -35.42 12.73 2.54
N ASN A 123 -35.40 13.98 2.99
CA ASN A 123 -36.61 14.79 3.20
C ASN A 123 -36.67 15.93 2.18
N ALA A 124 -37.86 16.51 1.99
CA ALA A 124 -38.09 17.62 1.05
C ALA A 124 -37.25 18.88 1.32
N THR A 125 -36.72 19.04 2.53
CA THR A 125 -35.88 20.17 2.96
C THR A 125 -34.38 19.84 3.02
N THR A 126 -34.00 18.56 2.93
CA THR A 126 -32.61 18.10 3.13
C THR A 126 -32.03 17.43 1.89
N THR A 127 -32.66 17.61 0.72
CA THR A 127 -32.21 17.01 -0.54
C THR A 127 -30.79 17.41 -0.92
N GLU A 128 -30.33 18.62 -0.56
CA GLU A 128 -29.00 19.13 -0.90
C GLU A 128 -27.90 18.64 0.05
N VAL A 129 -28.26 18.26 1.29
CA VAL A 129 -27.34 17.81 2.35
C VAL A 129 -27.42 16.30 2.61
N TYR A 130 -28.15 15.59 1.74
CA TYR A 130 -28.34 14.14 1.81
C TYR A 130 -27.10 13.39 1.29
N CYS A 131 -26.77 12.28 1.95
CA CYS A 131 -25.86 11.29 1.41
C CYS A 131 -26.32 9.86 1.72
N ASN A 132 -26.18 8.97 0.73
CA ASN A 132 -26.49 7.56 0.91
C ASN A 132 -25.60 6.93 2.00
N LYS A 133 -26.25 6.30 2.99
CA LYS A 133 -25.61 5.65 4.12
C LYS A 133 -24.59 4.58 3.69
N THR A 134 -24.92 3.77 2.69
CA THR A 134 -24.07 2.69 2.20
C THR A 134 -22.79 3.23 1.58
N LEU A 135 -22.91 4.26 0.73
CA LEU A 135 -21.76 4.88 0.06
C LEU A 135 -20.80 5.50 1.07
N TYR A 136 -21.33 6.31 1.99
CA TYR A 136 -20.52 6.98 3.01
C TYR A 136 -19.85 5.98 3.95
N LEU A 137 -20.59 4.99 4.46
CA LEU A 137 -20.02 3.95 5.32
C LEU A 137 -18.93 3.17 4.58
N TYR A 138 -19.15 2.82 3.31
CA TYR A 138 -18.14 2.11 2.53
C TYR A 138 -16.85 2.92 2.39
N ALA A 139 -16.94 4.21 2.05
CA ALA A 139 -15.78 5.08 1.94
C ALA A 139 -15.05 5.23 3.30
N PHE A 140 -15.80 5.45 4.37
CA PHE A 140 -15.27 5.61 5.72
C PHE A 140 -14.56 4.35 6.23
N TRP A 141 -15.20 3.18 6.09
CA TRP A 141 -14.61 1.90 6.51
C TRP A 141 -13.39 1.55 5.67
N THR A 142 -13.42 1.81 4.36
CA THR A 142 -12.26 1.57 3.50
C THR A 142 -11.08 2.42 3.95
N MET A 143 -11.27 3.71 4.21
CA MET A 143 -10.22 4.59 4.75
C MET A 143 -9.67 4.05 6.07
N THR A 144 -10.56 3.66 6.98
CA THR A 144 -10.20 3.12 8.29
C THR A 144 -9.35 1.85 8.17
N ILE A 145 -9.73 0.93 7.29
CA ILE A 145 -8.96 -0.29 7.02
C ILE A 145 -7.58 0.06 6.45
N THR A 146 -7.49 1.00 5.51
CA THR A 146 -6.21 1.46 4.97
C THR A 146 -5.30 2.01 6.06
N TYR A 147 -5.82 2.82 7.00
CA TYR A 147 -5.05 3.30 8.15
C TYR A 147 -4.57 2.17 9.06
N ILE A 148 -5.44 1.21 9.38
CA ILE A 148 -5.06 0.04 10.20
C ILE A 148 -3.92 -0.72 9.52
N CYS A 149 -4.02 -0.97 8.22
CA CYS A 149 -2.95 -1.61 7.45
C CYS A 149 -1.64 -0.81 7.53
N ILE A 150 -1.67 0.50 7.28
CA ILE A 150 -0.47 1.35 7.36
C ILE A 150 0.15 1.28 8.76
N CYS A 151 -0.67 1.41 9.82
CA CYS A 151 -0.23 1.35 11.20
C CYS A 151 0.36 -0.02 11.59
N LEU A 152 -0.02 -1.12 10.95
CA LEU A 152 0.53 -2.45 11.21
C LEU A 152 1.81 -2.72 10.41
N PHE A 153 1.82 -2.39 9.11
CA PHE A 153 2.93 -2.72 8.22
C PHE A 153 4.11 -1.76 8.33
N LEU A 154 3.87 -0.46 8.54
CA LEU A 154 4.91 0.56 8.62
C LEU A 154 5.87 0.36 9.81
N PRO A 155 5.43 0.12 11.06
CA PRO A 155 6.35 -0.09 12.18
C PRO A 155 7.09 -1.42 12.07
N LEU A 156 6.45 -2.46 11.52
CA LEU A 156 7.12 -3.74 11.28
C LEU A 156 8.26 -3.57 10.28
N ALA A 157 8.02 -2.87 9.16
CA ALA A 157 9.05 -2.56 8.18
C ALA A 157 10.17 -1.70 8.77
N LEU A 158 9.85 -0.63 9.51
CA LEU A 158 10.83 0.22 10.18
C LEU A 158 11.67 -0.54 11.20
N CYS A 159 11.05 -1.41 12.00
CA CYS A 159 11.74 -2.25 12.98
C CYS A 159 12.73 -3.19 12.28
N CYS A 160 12.29 -3.91 11.23
CA CYS A 160 13.15 -4.79 10.45
C CYS A 160 14.30 -4.03 9.76
N CYS A 161 14.04 -2.85 9.19
CA CYS A 161 15.06 -2.01 8.57
C CYS A 161 16.08 -1.49 9.59
N LEU A 162 15.65 -1.05 10.77
CA LEU A 162 16.55 -0.60 11.83
C LEU A 162 17.41 -1.76 12.36
N CYS A 163 16.83 -2.95 12.57
CA CYS A 163 17.58 -4.15 12.93
C CYS A 163 18.64 -4.49 11.86
N ALA A 164 18.27 -4.47 10.58
CA ALA A 164 19.20 -4.73 9.48
C ALA A 164 20.31 -3.66 9.39
N CYS A 165 19.98 -2.38 9.58
CA CYS A 165 20.95 -1.28 9.59
C CYS A 165 21.91 -1.35 10.79
N ILE A 166 21.44 -1.78 11.97
CA ILE A 166 22.27 -1.95 13.17
C ILE A 166 23.16 -3.20 13.02
N CYS A 167 22.64 -4.31 12.48
CA CYS A 167 23.43 -5.52 12.17
C CYS A 167 24.46 -5.29 11.06
N ASN A 168 24.17 -4.44 10.07
CA ASN A 168 25.16 -4.07 9.04
C ASN A 168 26.24 -3.13 9.59
N LYS A 169 25.93 -2.27 10.57
CA LYS A 169 26.93 -1.44 11.26
C LYS A 169 27.87 -2.26 12.17
N SER A 170 27.44 -3.38 12.75
CA SER A 170 28.31 -4.21 13.59
C SER A 170 29.34 -5.04 12.80
N MET A 171 29.14 -5.26 11.49
CA MET A 171 30.14 -5.90 10.61
C MET A 171 31.32 -4.98 10.28
N PHE A 172 31.10 -3.65 10.20
CA PHE A 172 32.18 -2.69 9.95
C PHE A 172 32.94 -2.26 11.22
N GLY A 173 32.36 -2.51 12.41
CA GLY A 173 32.99 -2.19 13.70
C GLY A 173 33.82 -3.31 14.34
N SER A 174 33.78 -4.54 13.82
CA SER A 174 34.54 -5.67 14.40
C SER A 174 35.90 -5.91 13.73
N PHE A 175 36.21 -5.24 12.61
CA PHE A 175 37.54 -5.30 11.99
C PHE A 175 38.61 -4.42 12.67
N GLY A 176 38.28 -3.76 13.79
CA GLY A 176 39.17 -2.86 14.53
C GLY A 176 39.71 -3.39 15.86
N ALA A 177 39.39 -4.61 16.29
CA ALA A 177 39.76 -5.07 17.63
C ALA A 177 40.18 -6.56 17.70
N ARG A 178 41.35 -6.88 17.13
CA ARG A 178 42.34 -7.79 17.75
C ARG A 178 43.59 -7.94 16.86
N VAL A 179 44.62 -7.16 17.17
CA VAL A 179 46.01 -7.61 16.92
C VAL A 179 46.61 -7.94 18.28
N PRO A 180 46.67 -9.22 18.68
CA PRO A 180 47.64 -9.67 19.66
C PRO A 180 48.92 -10.02 18.91
N THR A 181 49.90 -9.12 18.89
CA THR A 181 51.29 -9.51 18.62
C THR A 181 51.78 -10.29 19.83
N ASN A 182 51.85 -11.61 19.72
CA ASN A 182 52.73 -12.39 20.58
C ASN A 182 53.92 -12.86 19.73
N PRO A 183 55.17 -12.61 20.13
CA PRO A 183 56.34 -13.03 19.38
C PRO A 183 56.53 -14.55 19.49
N ALA A 184 56.78 -15.21 18.36
CA ALA A 184 57.21 -16.61 18.34
C ALA A 184 58.73 -16.68 18.66
N PRO A 185 59.18 -17.65 19.49
CA PRO A 185 60.59 -17.95 19.68
C PRO A 185 61.09 -19.05 18.73
N LEU A 186 62.43 -19.06 18.59
CA LEU A 186 63.34 -19.98 17.87
C LEU A 186 63.65 -19.62 16.41
#